data_AF-A0A919K6X5-F1
#
_entry.id   AF-A0A919K6X5-F1
#
_cell.length_a   1.000
_cell.length_b   1.000
_cell.length_c   1.000
_cell.angle_alpha   90.00
_cell.angle_beta   90.00
_cell.angle_gamma   90.00
#
_symmetry.space_group_name_H-M   'P 1'
#
loop_
_entity.id
_entity.type
_entity.pdbx_description
1 polymer ?
#
loop_
_entity_poly.entity_id
_entity_poly.type
_entity_poly.pdbx_seq_one_letter_code
_entity_poly.pdbx_strand_id
1 'polypeptide(L)'
;MWARLSTIQRAGLIGAALVLPCCGGVAVVGALSGDVEPATVPAPGAAVAAEQRADPPAPESGSTKPADQAAGTTTKTVKVRKSVGYPTRTVDDDSLAQGRTKVRTHGEAGERTLTYRVTVTGGRETGRKLVSDVVTRKPVPKVVAIGTRTAKAPDAGCDANYTPCVPIAQDVDCRGGSGDGPAYVDGPVRVIGNDPYDLDRDGDGVACD
;
A
#
# COMPACT_ATOMS: atom_id res chain seq x y z
N MET A 1 1.87 -42.89 -18.75
CA MET A 1 1.29 -42.35 -20.00
C MET A 1 2.17 -41.20 -20.49
N TRP A 2 2.16 -40.98 -21.81
CA TRP A 2 2.70 -39.89 -22.66
C TRP A 2 3.45 -38.69 -22.03
N ALA A 3 4.44 -38.06 -22.67
CA ALA A 3 5.23 -38.39 -23.88
C ALA A 3 6.51 -37.50 -23.90
N ARG A 4 7.50 -37.83 -24.74
CA ARG A 4 8.70 -37.00 -24.97
C ARG A 4 8.45 -35.94 -26.05
N LEU A 5 9.19 -34.82 -25.99
CA LEU A 5 9.97 -34.13 -27.07
C LEU A 5 10.29 -32.69 -26.55
N SER A 6 11.56 -32.28 -26.42
CA SER A 6 12.52 -31.84 -27.46
C SER A 6 12.25 -30.39 -27.92
N THR A 7 13.02 -29.39 -27.42
CA THR A 7 14.28 -28.81 -27.96
C THR A 7 14.01 -27.60 -28.90
N ILE A 8 15.03 -26.73 -29.09
CA ILE A 8 15.10 -25.57 -30.02
C ILE A 8 14.47 -24.28 -29.41
N GLN A 9 15.17 -23.22 -28.98
CA GLN A 9 16.37 -22.46 -29.43
C GLN A 9 16.02 -21.27 -30.38
N ARG A 10 16.74 -20.13 -30.19
CA ARG A 10 16.72 -18.85 -30.96
C ARG A 10 15.64 -17.82 -30.55
N ALA A 11 15.81 -16.51 -30.74
CA ALA A 11 17.00 -15.64 -30.85
C ALA A 11 16.59 -14.14 -30.89
N GLY A 12 17.52 -13.24 -30.53
CA GLY A 12 17.49 -11.80 -30.88
C GLY A 12 16.47 -10.92 -30.14
N LEU A 13 16.53 -9.58 -30.12
CA LEU A 13 17.55 -8.53 -30.34
C LEU A 13 16.77 -7.26 -30.73
N ILE A 14 17.20 -6.09 -30.25
CA ILE A 14 16.90 -4.73 -30.77
C ILE A 14 15.47 -4.20 -30.53
N GLY A 15 15.38 -2.93 -30.07
CA GLY A 15 14.10 -2.22 -29.96
C GLY A 15 14.10 -0.92 -29.15
N ALA A 16 15.18 -0.14 -29.13
CA ALA A 16 15.16 1.18 -28.46
C ALA A 16 14.42 2.20 -29.35
N ALA A 17 13.26 2.70 -28.88
CA ALA A 17 12.48 3.73 -29.56
C ALA A 17 12.45 5.01 -28.71
N LEU A 18 13.32 5.97 -29.08
CA LEU A 18 13.40 7.29 -28.48
C LEU A 18 12.35 8.20 -29.15
N VAL A 19 11.35 8.70 -28.40
CA VAL A 19 10.33 9.62 -28.95
C VAL A 19 10.52 11.01 -28.35
N LEU A 20 10.95 11.95 -29.19
CA LEU A 20 11.08 13.37 -28.83
C LEU A 20 9.70 14.04 -28.67
N PRO A 21 9.53 14.98 -27.72
CA PRO A 21 8.40 15.90 -27.72
C PRO A 21 8.67 17.05 -28.70
N CYS A 22 7.76 17.30 -29.62
CA CYS A 22 7.78 18.47 -30.49
C CYS A 22 6.53 19.34 -30.24
N CYS A 23 6.76 20.65 -30.15
CA CYS A 23 5.85 21.81 -30.20
C CYS A 23 4.33 21.53 -30.38
N GLY A 24 3.41 22.13 -29.60
CA GLY A 24 3.15 23.58 -29.56
C GLY A 24 2.57 24.07 -30.91
N GLY A 25 1.38 24.68 -31.03
CA GLY A 25 0.36 25.11 -30.07
C GLY A 25 -0.72 25.91 -30.83
N VAL A 26 -1.38 26.87 -30.15
CA VAL A 26 -2.31 27.90 -30.69
C VAL A 26 -3.77 27.45 -30.92
N ALA A 27 -4.69 28.38 -30.61
CA ALA A 27 -6.13 28.20 -30.56
C ALA A 27 -6.86 28.72 -31.81
N VAL A 28 -8.12 28.30 -31.98
CA VAL A 28 -9.10 28.97 -32.86
C VAL A 28 -10.33 29.33 -32.03
N VAL A 29 -10.73 30.60 -32.10
CA VAL A 29 -11.99 31.12 -31.54
C VAL A 29 -13.04 31.07 -32.65
N GLY A 30 -14.25 30.60 -32.34
CA GLY A 30 -15.37 30.60 -33.29
C GLY A 30 -16.67 30.16 -32.64
N ALA A 31 -17.47 31.12 -32.17
CA ALA A 31 -18.82 30.86 -31.68
C ALA A 31 -19.82 30.86 -32.85
N LEU A 32 -20.70 29.85 -32.91
CA LEU A 32 -21.90 29.83 -33.73
C LEU A 32 -23.01 29.11 -32.93
N SER A 33 -24.24 29.61 -33.02
CA SER A 33 -25.42 29.10 -32.30
C SER A 33 -25.98 27.80 -32.90
N GLY A 34 -26.78 27.05 -32.13
CA GLY A 34 -27.69 26.05 -32.68
C GLY A 34 -28.01 24.87 -31.76
N ASP A 35 -29.23 24.83 -31.24
CA ASP A 35 -29.83 23.70 -30.54
C ASP A 35 -30.01 22.46 -31.44
N VAL A 36 -30.12 21.27 -30.81
CA VAL A 36 -31.18 20.24 -31.02
C VAL A 36 -30.76 18.90 -30.39
N GLU A 37 -31.73 18.22 -29.76
CA GLU A 37 -31.60 16.89 -29.15
C GLU A 37 -31.20 15.77 -30.14
N PRO A 38 -30.46 14.75 -29.68
CA PRO A 38 -30.39 13.45 -30.37
C PRO A 38 -31.45 12.48 -29.81
N ALA A 39 -32.39 12.08 -30.65
CA ALA A 39 -33.37 11.04 -30.34
C ALA A 39 -33.06 9.70 -31.05
N THR A 40 -33.17 8.61 -30.29
CA THR A 40 -33.68 7.28 -30.70
C THR A 40 -32.77 6.21 -31.37
N VAL A 41 -32.64 5.14 -30.57
CA VAL A 41 -32.38 3.67 -30.75
C VAL A 41 -32.96 2.98 -32.03
N PRO A 42 -32.67 1.68 -32.37
CA PRO A 42 -32.87 0.40 -31.60
C PRO A 42 -31.62 -0.53 -31.55
N ALA A 43 -31.44 -1.58 -30.71
CA ALA A 43 -32.28 -2.68 -30.16
C ALA A 43 -32.67 -3.77 -31.19
N PRO A 44 -32.99 -5.06 -30.85
CA PRO A 44 -33.14 -5.77 -29.55
C PRO A 44 -32.11 -6.93 -29.39
N GLY A 45 -32.17 -7.93 -28.49
CA GLY A 45 -33.02 -8.43 -27.39
C GLY A 45 -32.28 -9.63 -26.72
N ALA A 46 -32.66 -10.31 -25.64
CA ALA A 46 -33.91 -10.51 -24.89
C ALA A 46 -33.54 -11.19 -23.53
N ALA A 47 -34.43 -11.57 -22.60
CA ALA A 47 -35.64 -10.95 -22.01
C ALA A 47 -36.21 -11.89 -20.92
N VAL A 48 -36.61 -11.37 -19.76
CA VAL A 48 -37.74 -11.77 -18.89
C VAL A 48 -37.80 -10.74 -17.73
N ALA A 49 -38.74 -9.78 -17.66
CA ALA A 49 -40.18 -9.87 -17.37
C ALA A 49 -40.45 -10.33 -15.90
N ALA A 50 -41.35 -9.75 -15.07
CA ALA A 50 -42.33 -8.65 -15.20
C ALA A 50 -42.88 -8.27 -13.77
N GLU A 51 -43.72 -7.24 -13.50
CA GLU A 51 -43.86 -5.82 -13.95
C GLU A 51 -45.23 -5.23 -13.47
N GLN A 52 -45.35 -3.91 -13.21
CA GLN A 52 -46.59 -3.12 -12.96
C GLN A 52 -47.38 -3.39 -11.63
N ARG A 53 -48.26 -2.52 -11.06
CA ARG A 53 -48.89 -1.22 -11.46
C ARG A 53 -49.50 -0.45 -10.26
N ALA A 54 -50.17 0.68 -10.54
CA ALA A 54 -51.11 1.42 -9.68
C ALA A 54 -52.27 2.01 -10.56
N ASP A 55 -53.35 2.65 -10.10
CA ASP A 55 -53.71 3.15 -8.75
C ASP A 55 -55.13 2.72 -8.25
N PRO A 56 -56.30 3.31 -8.66
CA PRO A 56 -57.43 3.46 -7.73
C PRO A 56 -58.79 2.91 -8.24
N PRO A 57 -59.95 3.08 -7.56
CA PRO A 57 -60.22 3.55 -6.19
C PRO A 57 -60.93 2.48 -5.30
N ALA A 58 -61.42 2.89 -4.12
CA ALA A 58 -62.08 2.03 -3.13
C ALA A 58 -63.53 1.62 -3.50
N PRO A 59 -64.04 0.49 -2.95
CA PRO A 59 -65.43 0.37 -2.53
C PRO A 59 -65.59 0.91 -1.10
N GLU A 60 -66.67 1.64 -0.85
CA GLU A 60 -67.00 2.14 0.48
C GLU A 60 -67.61 1.06 1.40
N SER A 61 -67.70 1.42 2.69
CA SER A 61 -68.63 0.87 3.69
C SER A 61 -68.21 -0.39 4.47
N GLY A 62 -67.47 -0.13 5.54
CA GLY A 62 -67.30 -1.00 6.70
C GLY A 62 -67.19 -0.15 7.97
N SER A 63 -68.24 0.60 8.31
CA SER A 63 -68.16 1.68 9.31
C SER A 63 -68.08 1.18 10.75
N THR A 64 -66.92 1.39 11.39
CA THR A 64 -66.79 1.42 12.85
C THR A 64 -66.32 2.80 13.32
N LYS A 65 -67.32 3.62 13.67
CA LYS A 65 -67.35 4.80 14.57
C LYS A 65 -66.04 5.62 14.81
N PRO A 66 -66.06 6.94 14.57
CA PRO A 66 -64.85 7.78 14.61
C PRO A 66 -64.42 8.20 16.02
N ALA A 67 -63.12 8.10 16.30
CA ALA A 67 -62.30 9.06 17.07
C ALA A 67 -60.89 8.49 17.36
N ASP A 68 -59.94 8.64 16.43
CA ASP A 68 -58.55 8.89 16.84
C ASP A 68 -57.85 9.77 15.80
N GLN A 69 -56.77 10.41 16.23
CA GLN A 69 -56.32 11.70 15.72
C GLN A 69 -55.77 11.64 14.29
N ALA A 70 -55.94 12.74 13.56
CA ALA A 70 -55.10 13.07 12.40
C ALA A 70 -53.66 13.34 12.89
N ALA A 71 -52.96 12.26 13.22
CA ALA A 71 -51.64 12.24 13.82
C ALA A 71 -50.60 12.72 12.79
N GLY A 72 -50.46 14.03 12.68
CA GLY A 72 -49.71 14.72 11.63
C GLY A 72 -48.37 14.05 11.31
N THR A 73 -48.23 13.56 10.09
CA THR A 73 -46.96 13.00 9.63
C THR A 73 -46.02 14.14 9.23
N THR A 74 -44.87 14.21 9.88
CA THR A 74 -43.85 15.23 9.62
C THR A 74 -42.56 14.58 9.15
N THR A 75 -41.81 15.31 8.32
CA THR A 75 -40.49 14.89 7.83
C THR A 75 -39.43 15.77 8.45
N LYS A 76 -38.38 15.16 9.02
CA LYS A 76 -37.23 15.85 9.63
C LYS A 76 -35.92 15.45 8.95
N THR A 77 -34.97 16.37 8.90
CA THR A 77 -33.60 16.08 8.43
C THR A 77 -32.70 15.86 9.64
N VAL A 78 -32.06 14.69 9.72
CA VAL A 78 -31.15 14.32 10.82
C VAL A 78 -29.76 14.06 10.25
N LYS A 79 -28.74 14.74 10.78
CA LYS A 79 -27.33 14.53 10.41
C LYS A 79 -26.64 13.67 11.48
N VAL A 80 -25.98 12.60 11.05
CA VAL A 80 -25.22 11.68 11.92
C VAL A 80 -23.78 11.66 11.44
N ARG A 81 -22.84 12.03 12.31
CA ARG A 81 -21.40 11.92 12.03
C ARG A 81 -20.91 10.50 12.35
N LYS A 82 -20.10 9.93 11.48
CA LYS A 82 -19.43 8.63 11.68
C LYS A 82 -17.95 8.74 11.36
N SER A 83 -17.13 8.04 12.14
CA SER A 83 -15.70 7.90 11.87
C SER A 83 -15.45 7.17 10.55
N VAL A 84 -14.37 7.56 9.86
CA VAL A 84 -13.81 6.87 8.70
C VAL A 84 -12.39 6.42 9.07
N GLY A 85 -12.15 5.11 9.05
CA GLY A 85 -10.84 4.55 9.38
C GLY A 85 -9.74 5.06 8.45
N TYR A 86 -8.52 5.17 8.97
CA TYR A 86 -7.36 5.55 8.16
C TYR A 86 -6.66 4.34 7.54
N PRO A 87 -6.13 4.46 6.31
CA PRO A 87 -5.25 3.45 5.74
C PRO A 87 -3.87 3.49 6.39
N THR A 88 -3.13 2.39 6.30
CA THR A 88 -1.69 2.36 6.60
C THR A 88 -0.92 2.38 5.28
N ARG A 89 0.10 3.24 5.18
CA ARG A 89 1.07 3.27 4.09
C ARG A 89 2.43 2.83 4.63
N THR A 90 3.09 1.99 3.86
CA THR A 90 4.47 1.56 4.10
C THR A 90 5.43 2.41 3.25
N VAL A 91 6.61 2.70 3.78
CA VAL A 91 7.74 3.28 3.05
C VAL A 91 9.02 2.56 3.43
N ASP A 92 9.93 2.38 2.48
CA ASP A 92 11.24 1.79 2.73
C ASP A 92 12.20 2.83 3.32
N ASP A 93 13.13 2.37 4.17
CA ASP A 93 13.95 3.24 5.01
C ASP A 93 15.33 2.59 5.27
N ASP A 94 16.33 3.00 4.50
CA ASP A 94 17.73 2.55 4.65
C ASP A 94 18.42 3.12 5.91
N SER A 95 17.76 4.05 6.62
CA SER A 95 18.18 4.48 7.95
C SER A 95 17.78 3.48 9.05
N LEU A 96 16.99 2.45 8.73
CA LEU A 96 16.60 1.37 9.64
C LEU A 96 17.18 0.02 9.18
N ALA A 97 17.65 -0.80 10.14
CA ALA A 97 18.15 -2.14 9.87
C ALA A 97 17.03 -3.04 9.33
N GLN A 98 17.38 -3.99 8.45
CA GLN A 98 16.44 -4.84 7.75
C GLN A 98 15.44 -5.51 8.71
N GLY A 99 14.15 -5.42 8.38
CA GLY A 99 13.06 -5.99 9.20
C GLY A 99 12.70 -5.21 10.47
N ARG A 100 13.39 -4.11 10.80
CA ARG A 100 12.96 -3.17 11.85
C ARG A 100 11.87 -2.24 11.28
N THR A 101 10.94 -1.80 12.13
CA THR A 101 9.87 -0.89 11.70
C THR A 101 9.78 0.34 12.60
N LYS A 102 9.45 1.50 12.05
CA LYS A 102 9.22 2.74 12.82
C LYS A 102 8.00 3.48 12.31
N VAL A 103 7.09 3.88 13.20
CA VAL A 103 6.01 4.81 12.84
C VAL A 103 6.63 6.17 12.55
N ARG A 104 6.45 6.69 11.33
CA ARG A 104 6.89 8.03 10.89
C ARG A 104 5.75 9.05 11.03
N THR A 105 4.50 8.61 10.88
CA THR A 105 3.30 9.45 11.05
C THR A 105 2.18 8.60 11.64
N HIS A 106 1.55 9.07 12.71
CA HIS A 106 0.34 8.44 13.23
C HIS A 106 -0.85 8.69 12.30
N GLY A 107 -1.71 7.69 12.12
CA GLY A 107 -2.91 7.85 11.32
C GLY A 107 -4.03 8.49 12.13
N GLU A 108 -4.83 9.33 11.47
CA GLU A 108 -5.97 10.02 12.09
C GLU A 108 -7.26 9.67 11.36
N ALA A 109 -8.31 9.37 12.13
CA ALA A 109 -9.60 9.02 11.55
C ALA A 109 -10.25 10.22 10.83
N GLY A 110 -10.74 9.96 9.64
CA GLY A 110 -11.62 10.87 8.92
C GLY A 110 -13.02 10.89 9.53
N GLU A 111 -13.89 11.70 8.93
CA GLU A 111 -15.29 11.78 9.31
C GLU A 111 -16.17 11.81 8.06
N ARG A 112 -17.31 11.12 8.12
CA ARG A 112 -18.41 11.24 7.16
C ARG A 112 -19.69 11.67 7.85
N THR A 113 -20.46 12.51 7.18
CA THR A 113 -21.79 12.93 7.60
C THR A 113 -22.84 12.18 6.78
N LEU A 114 -23.63 11.37 7.47
CA LEU A 114 -24.83 10.75 6.92
C LEU A 114 -26.02 11.67 7.17
N THR A 115 -26.67 12.13 6.10
CA THR A 115 -27.93 12.88 6.22
C THR A 115 -29.08 11.92 5.98
N TYR A 116 -30.02 11.87 6.92
CA TYR A 116 -31.23 11.07 6.85
C TYR A 116 -32.46 11.95 6.77
N ARG A 117 -33.41 11.53 5.94
CA ARG A 117 -34.80 11.96 5.98
C ARG A 117 -35.55 11.01 6.92
N VAL A 118 -36.07 11.54 8.01
CA VAL A 118 -36.79 10.80 9.06
C VAL A 118 -38.27 11.16 9.00
N THR A 119 -39.14 10.17 8.88
CA THR A 119 -40.60 10.31 8.93
C THR A 119 -41.07 10.04 10.35
N VAL A 120 -41.90 10.95 10.87
CA VAL A 120 -42.47 10.88 12.22
C VAL A 120 -43.99 10.99 12.11
N THR A 121 -44.71 9.98 12.62
CA THR A 121 -46.18 9.93 12.64
C THR A 121 -46.62 9.75 14.09
N GLY A 122 -47.57 10.56 14.57
CA GLY A 122 -47.99 10.52 15.98
C GLY A 122 -46.85 10.75 16.99
N GLY A 123 -45.87 11.58 16.62
CA GLY A 123 -44.69 11.86 17.46
C GLY A 123 -43.62 10.77 17.49
N ARG A 124 -43.88 9.57 16.95
CA ARG A 124 -42.93 8.44 16.89
C ARG A 124 -42.28 8.35 15.51
N GLU A 125 -40.99 8.00 15.46
CA GLU A 125 -40.34 7.67 14.19
C GLU A 125 -40.97 6.41 13.57
N THR A 126 -41.42 6.56 12.32
CA THR A 126 -42.05 5.50 11.52
C THR A 126 -41.22 5.10 10.29
N GLY A 127 -40.23 5.91 9.91
CA GLY A 127 -39.31 5.55 8.82
C GLY A 127 -38.07 6.43 8.74
N ARG A 128 -37.01 5.89 8.14
CA ARG A 128 -35.73 6.60 7.94
C ARG A 128 -35.12 6.21 6.60
N LYS A 129 -34.84 7.20 5.75
CA LYS A 129 -34.17 7.05 4.45
C LYS A 129 -32.87 7.83 4.44
N LEU A 130 -31.76 7.19 4.05
CA LEU A 130 -30.50 7.88 3.80
C LEU A 130 -30.67 8.76 2.55
N VAL A 131 -30.29 10.04 2.64
CA VAL A 131 -30.36 11.00 1.52
C VAL A 131 -29.00 11.54 1.10
N SER A 132 -27.98 11.50 1.96
CA SER A 132 -26.58 11.72 1.57
C SER A 132 -25.61 10.95 2.47
N ASP A 133 -24.49 10.50 1.90
CA ASP A 133 -23.29 10.07 2.61
C ASP A 133 -22.11 10.85 2.02
N VAL A 134 -21.45 11.68 2.83
CA VAL A 134 -20.35 12.55 2.38
C VAL A 134 -19.22 12.51 3.39
N VAL A 135 -18.00 12.20 2.95
CA VAL A 135 -16.78 12.35 3.75
C VAL A 135 -16.50 13.83 3.96
N THR A 136 -16.75 14.33 5.18
CA THR A 136 -16.55 15.73 5.58
C THR A 136 -15.11 16.02 6.02
N ARG A 137 -14.38 15.00 6.48
CA ARG A 137 -12.93 15.09 6.74
C ARG A 137 -12.24 13.84 6.22
N LYS A 138 -11.23 14.00 5.34
CA LYS A 138 -10.42 12.87 4.86
C LYS A 138 -9.58 12.30 6.02
N PRO A 139 -9.39 10.97 6.11
CA PRO A 139 -8.46 10.38 7.07
C PRO A 139 -7.00 10.71 6.71
N VAL A 140 -6.14 10.83 7.72
CA VAL A 140 -4.68 10.95 7.55
C VAL A 140 -4.08 9.54 7.61
N PRO A 141 -3.29 9.09 6.62
CA PRO A 141 -2.71 7.75 6.63
C PRO A 141 -1.68 7.58 7.74
N LYS A 142 -1.67 6.42 8.40
CA LYS A 142 -0.54 6.01 9.25
C LYS A 142 0.64 5.64 8.35
N VAL A 143 1.80 6.26 8.53
CA VAL A 143 3.02 5.94 7.78
C VAL A 143 3.97 5.12 8.64
N VAL A 144 4.31 3.92 8.17
CA VAL A 144 5.27 3.02 8.80
C VAL A 144 6.47 2.86 7.87
N ALA A 145 7.65 3.22 8.38
CA ALA A 145 8.92 2.90 7.74
C ALA A 145 9.28 1.44 8.00
N ILE A 146 9.69 0.71 6.96
CA ILE A 146 10.32 -0.62 7.05
C ILE A 146 11.80 -0.46 6.72
N GLY A 147 12.64 -1.01 7.59
CA GLY A 147 14.07 -1.04 7.40
C GLY A 147 14.48 -1.95 6.26
N THR A 148 15.30 -1.40 5.37
CA THR A 148 15.88 -2.11 4.21
C THR A 148 17.39 -2.26 4.29
N ARG A 149 18.05 -1.66 5.29
CA ARG A 149 19.51 -1.76 5.42
C ARG A 149 19.93 -3.17 5.83
N THR A 150 20.48 -3.90 4.88
CA THR A 150 21.24 -5.13 5.12
C THR A 150 22.42 -4.83 6.06
N ALA A 151 22.68 -5.70 7.03
CA ALA A 151 24.01 -5.75 7.61
C ALA A 151 24.99 -6.15 6.51
N LYS A 152 26.14 -5.45 6.41
CA LYS A 152 27.27 -5.97 5.63
C LYS A 152 27.63 -7.32 6.26
N ALA A 153 27.68 -8.38 5.46
CA ALA A 153 28.17 -9.66 5.94
C ALA A 153 29.57 -9.45 6.55
N PRO A 154 29.99 -10.24 7.56
CA PRO A 154 31.41 -10.32 7.89
C PRO A 154 32.16 -10.59 6.59
N ASP A 155 33.20 -9.80 6.32
CA ASP A 155 33.88 -9.80 5.04
C ASP A 155 34.32 -11.23 4.70
N ALA A 156 33.81 -11.76 3.58
CA ALA A 156 33.84 -13.19 3.26
C ALA A 156 35.23 -13.74 2.87
N GLY A 157 36.29 -13.01 3.23
CA GLY A 157 37.69 -13.40 3.14
C GLY A 157 38.48 -13.05 4.40
N CYS A 158 37.82 -12.77 5.53
CA CYS A 158 38.47 -12.54 6.83
C CYS A 158 38.28 -13.75 7.74
N ASP A 159 39.35 -14.17 8.42
CA ASP A 159 39.31 -15.23 9.41
C ASP A 159 38.59 -14.75 10.68
N ALA A 160 37.65 -15.57 11.17
CA ALA A 160 36.78 -15.21 12.28
C ALA A 160 37.46 -15.27 13.66
N ASN A 161 38.68 -15.82 13.75
CA ASN A 161 39.43 -15.90 15.00
C ASN A 161 40.12 -14.59 15.38
N TYR A 162 40.13 -13.56 14.54
CA TYR A 162 40.91 -12.33 14.74
C TYR A 162 40.09 -11.05 14.50
N THR A 163 40.52 -9.93 15.09
CA THR A 163 40.03 -8.58 14.77
C THR A 163 41.14 -7.53 14.87
N PRO A 164 41.34 -6.61 13.88
CA PRO A 164 40.58 -6.44 12.64
C PRO A 164 40.80 -7.61 11.65
N CYS A 165 40.27 -7.48 10.43
CA CYS A 165 40.31 -8.53 9.41
C CYS A 165 41.73 -9.06 9.15
N VAL A 166 41.96 -10.33 9.48
CA VAL A 166 43.07 -11.14 8.99
C VAL A 166 42.58 -11.89 7.75
N PRO A 167 43.26 -11.83 6.60
CA PRO A 167 42.79 -12.48 5.38
C PRO A 167 42.86 -14.01 5.51
N ILE A 168 41.88 -14.73 4.98
CA ILE A 168 41.91 -16.20 4.92
C ILE A 168 42.93 -16.61 3.85
N ALA A 169 44.11 -17.05 4.29
CA ALA A 169 45.16 -17.61 3.45
C ALA A 169 45.63 -18.96 4.02
N GLN A 170 46.57 -19.61 3.32
CA GLN A 170 47.23 -20.83 3.83
C GLN A 170 48.16 -20.54 5.02
N ASP A 171 48.64 -19.31 5.10
CA ASP A 171 49.66 -18.81 6.02
C ASP A 171 49.59 -17.27 5.97
N VAL A 172 49.72 -16.62 7.12
CA VAL A 172 49.59 -15.17 7.29
C VAL A 172 50.59 -14.71 8.35
N ASP A 173 51.37 -13.68 8.04
CA ASP A 173 52.42 -13.16 8.92
C ASP A 173 52.18 -11.74 9.41
N CYS A 174 52.83 -11.37 10.52
CA CYS A 174 52.92 -9.98 10.95
C CYS A 174 53.82 -9.16 10.01
N ARG A 175 53.36 -8.01 9.51
CA ARG A 175 54.18 -7.12 8.68
C ARG A 175 55.37 -6.59 9.49
N GLY A 176 56.58 -6.84 8.99
CA GLY A 176 57.83 -6.46 9.66
C GLY A 176 58.44 -7.56 10.53
N GLY A 177 57.75 -8.70 10.69
CA GLY A 177 58.32 -9.92 11.27
C GLY A 177 59.21 -10.69 10.28
N SER A 178 59.76 -11.81 10.75
CA SER A 178 60.65 -12.70 9.98
C SER A 178 59.91 -13.72 9.08
N GLY A 179 58.63 -13.51 8.82
CA GLY A 179 57.78 -14.45 8.09
C GLY A 179 57.91 -14.34 6.58
N ASP A 180 57.81 -15.47 5.88
CA ASP A 180 57.94 -15.63 4.42
C ASP A 180 56.60 -15.98 3.74
N GLY A 181 55.48 -15.82 4.46
CA GLY A 181 54.14 -16.21 4.05
C GLY A 181 53.58 -15.40 2.86
N PRO A 182 52.52 -15.91 2.20
CA PRO A 182 51.92 -15.27 1.03
C PRO A 182 51.04 -14.06 1.37
N ALA A 183 50.75 -13.83 2.66
CA ALA A 183 49.90 -12.76 3.14
C ALA A 183 50.49 -12.14 4.42
N TYR A 184 50.31 -10.83 4.60
CA TYR A 184 50.81 -10.11 5.77
C TYR A 184 49.75 -9.16 6.32
N VAL A 185 49.62 -9.11 7.63
CA VAL A 185 48.72 -8.20 8.37
C VAL A 185 49.49 -7.17 9.17
N ASP A 186 48.88 -6.00 9.32
CA ASP A 186 49.39 -4.89 10.12
C ASP A 186 48.68 -4.91 11.48
N GLY A 187 49.45 -5.00 12.56
CA GLY A 187 48.92 -5.07 13.92
C GLY A 187 48.66 -3.71 14.59
N PRO A 188 48.15 -3.71 15.83
CA PRO A 188 47.84 -4.90 16.63
C PRO A 188 46.58 -5.63 16.16
N VAL A 189 46.62 -6.95 16.14
CA VAL A 189 45.51 -7.85 15.81
C VAL A 189 45.09 -8.58 17.07
N ARG A 190 43.83 -8.48 17.50
CA ARG A 190 43.35 -9.19 18.69
C ARG A 190 42.87 -10.59 18.34
N VAL A 191 43.36 -11.61 19.06
CA VAL A 191 42.84 -12.98 18.98
C VAL A 191 41.52 -13.08 19.73
N ILE A 192 40.49 -13.59 19.06
CA ILE A 192 39.13 -13.82 19.59
C ILE A 192 38.91 -15.32 19.84
N GLY A 193 39.43 -16.17 18.96
CA GLY A 193 39.22 -17.62 18.96
C GLY A 193 40.50 -18.40 19.27
N ASN A 194 40.85 -19.31 18.37
CA ASN A 194 42.17 -19.96 18.37
C ASN A 194 43.16 -19.13 17.53
N ASP A 195 44.45 -19.42 17.60
CA ASP A 195 45.46 -18.80 16.74
C ASP A 195 45.95 -19.78 15.66
N PRO A 196 45.20 -20.00 14.56
CA PRO A 196 45.60 -20.93 13.49
C PRO A 196 46.85 -20.49 12.70
N TYR A 197 47.23 -19.21 12.77
CA TYR A 197 48.38 -18.65 12.05
C TYR A 197 49.61 -18.38 12.97
N ASP A 198 49.56 -18.72 14.27
CA ASP A 198 50.64 -18.49 15.25
C ASP A 198 51.13 -17.01 15.30
N LEU A 199 50.18 -16.07 15.19
CA LEU A 199 50.42 -14.63 15.19
C LEU A 199 50.59 -14.03 16.60
N ASP A 200 50.05 -14.70 17.63
CA ASP A 200 50.08 -14.35 19.07
C ASP A 200 50.95 -15.38 19.80
N ARG A 201 52.26 -15.32 19.51
CA ARG A 201 53.23 -16.35 19.92
C ARG A 201 53.55 -16.36 21.41
N ASP A 202 53.37 -15.24 22.11
CA ASP A 202 53.50 -15.16 23.57
C ASP A 202 52.17 -15.38 24.32
N GLY A 203 51.03 -15.33 23.62
CA GLY A 203 49.73 -15.82 24.08
C GLY A 203 48.99 -14.84 24.99
N ASP A 204 49.18 -13.54 24.78
CA ASP A 204 48.59 -12.47 25.59
C ASP A 204 47.18 -12.07 25.10
N GLY A 205 46.82 -12.48 23.88
CA GLY A 205 45.58 -12.15 23.18
C GLY A 205 45.73 -11.07 22.10
N VAL A 206 46.95 -10.56 21.89
CA VAL A 206 47.31 -9.55 20.88
C VAL A 206 48.47 -10.05 20.02
N ALA A 207 48.15 -10.30 18.76
CA ALA A 207 49.09 -10.59 17.70
C ALA A 207 49.68 -9.32 17.06
N CYS A 208 50.92 -9.44 16.57
CA CYS A 208 51.60 -8.43 15.73
C CYS A 208 51.76 -7.04 16.38
N ASP A 209 52.10 -6.99 17.67
CA ASP A 209 52.40 -5.78 18.45
C ASP A 209 53.79 -5.15 18.17
#